data_AF-A0A0F9FJU1-F1
#
_entry.id   AF-A0A0F9FJU1-F1
#
_cell.length_a   1.000
_cell.length_b   1.000
_cell.length_c   1.000
_cell.angle_alpha   90.00
_cell.angle_beta   90.00
_cell.angle_gamma   90.00
#
_symmetry.space_group_name_H-M   'P 1'
#
loop_
_entity.id
_entity.type
_entity.pdbx_description
1 polymer ?
#
loop_
_entity_poly.entity_id
_entity_poly.type
_entity_poly.pdbx_seq_one_letter_code
_entity_poly.pdbx_strand_id
1 'polypeptide(L)'
;MAALGWIRRYMWVVPVLIGLVFVGAGVYMISEGVAAKNEVHDTLVAEQISTSDDATIPGALVDSAATARVQEELIREHTLGEMGPYSGMERDDPQRETYLKGVTLRNALNMAVLGFNVSNLVIGIGVLVVVIGLTNIAVMAPVLFWTRGEVPTQRRLPAATAAGTIR
;
A
#
# COMPACT_ATOMS: atom_id res chain seq x y z
N MET A 1 21.86 -35.09 -17.40
CA MET A 1 20.94 -35.60 -16.36
C MET A 1 21.20 -35.05 -14.95
N ALA A 2 22.42 -34.59 -14.60
CA ALA A 2 22.71 -34.03 -13.26
C ALA A 2 21.97 -32.70 -12.95
N ALA A 3 21.80 -31.81 -13.93
CA ALA A 3 21.12 -30.52 -13.75
C ALA A 3 19.65 -30.66 -13.32
N LEU A 4 18.96 -31.70 -13.79
CA LEU A 4 17.54 -31.93 -13.52
C LEU A 4 17.27 -32.38 -12.08
N GLY A 5 18.21 -33.14 -11.49
CA GLY A 5 18.13 -33.58 -10.09
C GLY A 5 18.40 -32.44 -9.09
N TRP A 6 19.24 -31.47 -9.47
CA TRP A 6 19.54 -30.31 -8.64
C TRP A 6 18.36 -29.32 -8.58
N ILE A 7 17.72 -29.05 -9.73
CA ILE A 7 16.49 -28.25 -9.82
C ILE A 7 15.40 -28.86 -8.94
N ARG A 8 15.13 -30.17 -9.07
CA ARG A 8 14.14 -30.88 -8.25
C ARG A 8 14.44 -30.86 -6.76
N ARG A 9 15.64 -30.51 -6.29
CA ARG A 9 15.99 -30.39 -4.86
C ARG A 9 15.69 -29.00 -4.29
N TYR A 10 15.82 -27.95 -5.11
CA TYR A 10 15.58 -26.56 -4.69
C TYR A 10 14.15 -26.05 -4.95
N MET A 11 13.35 -26.75 -5.75
CA MET A 11 12.00 -26.31 -6.15
C MET A 11 11.06 -25.91 -5.00
N TRP A 12 11.21 -26.49 -3.81
CA TRP A 12 10.39 -26.14 -2.62
C TRP A 12 10.93 -24.94 -1.82
N VAL A 13 12.22 -24.60 -1.95
CA VAL A 13 12.85 -23.46 -1.25
C VAL A 13 12.56 -22.16 -2.00
N VAL A 14 12.52 -22.23 -3.33
CA VAL A 14 12.22 -21.09 -4.21
C VAL A 14 10.92 -20.34 -3.83
N PRO A 15 9.75 -20.98 -3.69
CA PRO A 15 8.52 -20.28 -3.32
C PRO A 15 8.59 -19.67 -1.91
N VAL A 16 9.25 -20.34 -0.95
CA VAL A 16 9.42 -19.80 0.40
C VAL A 16 10.24 -18.50 0.36
N LEU A 17 11.35 -18.50 -0.38
CA LEU A 17 12.16 -17.29 -0.56
C LEU A 17 11.39 -16.17 -1.26
N ILE A 18 10.65 -16.49 -2.33
CA ILE A 18 9.81 -15.52 -3.04
C ILE A 18 8.75 -14.94 -2.11
N GLY A 19 8.04 -15.78 -1.36
CA GLY A 19 7.04 -15.33 -0.40
C GLY A 19 7.62 -14.45 0.70
N LEU A 20 8.83 -14.77 1.20
CA LEU A 20 9.53 -13.93 2.16
C LEU A 20 9.89 -12.55 1.57
N VAL A 21 10.31 -12.51 0.31
CA VAL A 21 10.55 -11.24 -0.41
C VAL A 21 9.27 -10.41 -0.50
N PHE A 22 8.14 -11.02 -0.86
CA PHE A 22 6.85 -10.32 -0.88
C PHE A 22 6.46 -9.79 0.50
N VAL A 23 6.61 -10.59 1.57
CA VAL A 23 6.34 -10.14 2.93
C VAL A 23 7.24 -8.95 3.30
N GLY A 24 8.54 -9.04 3.02
CA GLY A 24 9.48 -7.95 3.28
C GLY A 24 9.13 -6.66 2.52
N ALA A 25 8.83 -6.79 1.22
CA ALA A 25 8.41 -5.66 0.40
C ALA A 25 7.10 -5.03 0.89
N GLY A 26 6.11 -5.84 1.26
CA GLY A 26 4.84 -5.36 1.78
C GLY A 26 4.98 -4.64 3.12
N VAL A 27 5.80 -5.16 4.04
CA VAL A 27 6.12 -4.49 5.31
C VAL A 27 6.80 -3.15 5.08
N TYR A 28 7.78 -3.10 4.17
CA TYR A 28 8.45 -1.86 3.80
C TYR A 28 7.47 -0.82 3.23
N MET A 29 6.56 -1.23 2.34
CA MET A 29 5.53 -0.34 1.80
C MET A 29 4.61 0.21 2.90
N ILE A 30 4.21 -0.63 3.87
CA ILE A 30 3.39 -0.18 5.00
C ILE A 30 4.16 0.85 5.83
N SER A 31 5.44 0.61 6.14
CA SER A 31 6.23 1.56 6.94
C SER A 31 6.39 2.91 6.24
N GLU A 32 6.69 2.91 4.93
CA GLU A 32 6.80 4.15 4.15
C GLU A 32 5.46 4.88 4.05
N GLY A 33 4.36 4.14 3.83
CA GLY A 33 3.02 4.74 3.80
C GLY A 33 2.63 5.37 5.15
N VAL A 34 2.97 4.74 6.28
CA VAL A 34 2.74 5.30 7.62
C VAL A 34 3.63 6.53 7.85
N ALA A 35 4.92 6.45 7.49
CA ALA A 35 5.85 7.56 7.65
C ALA A 35 5.37 8.80 6.87
N ALA A 36 5.04 8.64 5.58
CA ALA A 36 4.52 9.72 4.75
C ALA A 36 3.19 10.29 5.30
N LYS A 37 2.32 9.44 5.85
CA LYS A 37 1.08 9.88 6.48
C LYS A 37 1.34 10.77 7.71
N ASN A 38 2.29 10.37 8.54
CA ASN A 38 2.66 11.10 9.75
C ASN A 38 3.33 12.43 9.40
N GLU A 39 4.17 12.48 8.37
CA GLU A 39 4.79 13.72 7.91
C GLU A 39 3.76 14.78 7.49
N VAL A 40 2.72 14.38 6.74
CA VAL A 40 1.62 15.28 6.36
C VAL A 40 0.84 15.74 7.59
N HIS A 41 0.53 14.81 8.50
CA HIS A 41 -0.15 15.13 9.76
C HIS A 41 0.64 16.15 10.59
N ASP A 42 1.93 15.90 10.80
CA ASP A 42 2.78 16.74 11.63
C ASP A 42 2.96 18.12 11.02
N THR A 43 3.05 18.21 9.69
CA THR A 43 3.08 19.49 8.97
C THR A 43 1.79 20.27 9.20
N LEU A 44 0.62 19.64 9.09
CA LEU A 44 -0.66 20.32 9.30
C LEU A 44 -0.85 20.78 10.75
N VAL A 45 -0.49 19.93 11.72
CA VAL A 45 -0.56 20.27 13.15
C VAL A 45 0.37 21.44 13.49
N ALA A 46 1.55 21.51 12.86
CA ALA A 46 2.51 22.60 13.05
C ALA A 46 1.96 23.97 12.60
N GLU A 47 1.10 24.00 11.58
CA GLU A 47 0.46 25.23 11.09
C GLU A 47 -0.65 25.75 12.00
N GLN A 48 -1.08 24.96 13.01
CA GLN A 48 -2.11 25.34 14.00
C GLN A 48 -3.40 25.92 13.40
N ILE A 49 -3.82 25.41 12.24
CA ILE A 49 -5.04 25.86 11.57
C ILE A 49 -6.25 25.27 12.32
N SER A 50 -7.05 26.12 12.94
CA SER A 50 -8.35 25.74 13.49
C SER A 50 -9.45 25.99 12.46
N THR A 51 -10.44 25.11 12.46
CA THR A 51 -11.61 25.25 11.62
C THR A 51 -12.46 26.41 12.15
N SER A 52 -13.01 27.22 11.24
CA SER A 52 -13.82 28.40 11.57
C SER A 52 -15.13 28.02 12.28
N ASP A 53 -15.73 28.97 13.00
CA ASP A 53 -16.93 28.77 13.83
C ASP A 53 -18.19 28.40 13.02
N ASP A 54 -18.20 28.73 11.74
CA ASP A 54 -19.26 28.47 10.77
C ASP A 54 -19.08 27.15 10.00
N ALA A 55 -18.04 26.37 10.33
CA ALA A 55 -17.84 25.06 9.73
C ALA A 55 -18.72 23.97 10.34
N THR A 56 -18.86 22.86 9.61
CA THR A 56 -19.52 21.63 10.10
C THR A 56 -18.89 21.10 11.39
N ILE A 57 -17.58 21.33 11.60
CA ILE A 57 -16.84 20.96 12.81
C ILE A 57 -16.11 22.21 13.34
N PRO A 58 -16.78 23.03 14.17
CA PRO A 58 -16.21 24.30 14.62
C PRO A 58 -15.05 24.09 15.60
N GLY A 59 -14.00 24.90 15.47
CA GLY A 59 -12.85 24.92 16.39
C GLY A 59 -11.96 23.67 16.37
N ALA A 60 -12.19 22.73 15.44
CA ALA A 60 -11.35 21.55 15.30
C ALA A 60 -10.01 21.88 14.65
N LEU A 61 -8.94 21.25 15.12
CA LEU A 61 -7.62 21.35 14.50
C LEU A 61 -7.63 20.63 13.15
N VAL A 62 -7.05 21.26 12.12
CA VAL A 62 -6.84 20.63 10.82
C VAL A 62 -5.64 19.69 10.94
N ASP A 63 -5.90 18.44 11.31
CA ASP A 63 -4.91 17.40 11.57
C ASP A 63 -5.04 16.18 10.63
N SER A 64 -6.11 16.11 9.84
CA SER A 64 -6.45 14.92 9.08
C SER A 64 -7.11 15.26 7.75
N ALA A 65 -7.21 14.27 6.86
CA ALA A 65 -7.87 14.45 5.57
C ALA A 65 -9.33 14.91 5.71
N ALA A 66 -10.02 14.52 6.78
CA ALA A 66 -11.41 14.90 7.00
C ALA A 66 -11.51 16.36 7.41
N THR A 67 -10.74 16.80 8.42
CA THR A 67 -10.74 18.18 8.89
C THR A 67 -10.18 19.14 7.83
N ALA A 68 -9.17 18.72 7.07
CA ALA A 68 -8.64 19.50 5.94
C ALA A 68 -9.68 19.69 4.81
N ARG A 69 -10.49 18.67 4.51
CA ARG A 69 -11.60 18.81 3.52
C ARG A 69 -12.68 19.76 4.02
N VAL A 70 -13.04 19.70 5.31
CA VAL A 70 -14.04 20.61 5.89
C VAL A 70 -13.57 22.05 5.79
N GLN A 71 -12.31 22.33 6.11
CA GLN A 71 -11.73 23.67 5.98
C GLN A 71 -11.62 24.12 4.51
N GLU A 72 -11.24 23.23 3.59
CA GLU A 72 -11.17 23.55 2.16
C GLU A 72 -12.53 23.91 1.58
N GLU A 73 -13.57 23.14 1.92
CA GLU A 73 -14.94 23.37 1.46
C GLU A 73 -15.47 24.70 2.00
N LEU A 74 -15.17 25.03 3.26
CA LEU A 74 -15.57 26.31 3.83
C LEU A 74 -14.90 27.49 3.11
N ILE A 75 -13.58 27.42 2.87
CA ILE A 75 -12.88 28.46 2.10
C ILE A 75 -13.45 28.53 0.67
N ARG A 76 -13.85 27.40 0.09
CA ARG A 76 -14.49 27.37 -1.23
C ARG A 76 -15.81 28.12 -1.23
N GLU A 77 -16.64 27.94 -0.20
CA GLU A 77 -17.92 28.64 -0.06
C GLU A 77 -17.70 30.15 0.03
N HIS A 78 -16.84 30.61 0.96
CA HIS A 78 -16.46 32.02 1.14
C HIS A 78 -15.67 32.63 -0.02
N THR A 79 -15.31 31.85 -1.05
CA THR A 79 -14.64 32.35 -2.25
C THR A 79 -15.53 32.18 -3.46
N LEU A 80 -15.58 30.96 -4.01
CA LEU A 80 -16.33 30.66 -5.23
C LEU A 80 -17.84 30.77 -5.03
N GLY A 81 -18.35 30.43 -3.84
CA GLY A 81 -19.78 30.51 -3.52
C GLY A 81 -20.27 31.96 -3.41
N GLU A 82 -19.55 32.78 -2.63
CA GLU A 82 -19.94 34.17 -2.37
C GLU A 82 -19.46 35.17 -3.44
N MET A 83 -18.20 35.05 -3.89
CA MET A 83 -17.58 36.00 -4.83
C MET A 83 -17.75 35.58 -6.30
N GLY A 84 -18.16 34.33 -6.55
CA GLY A 84 -18.28 33.76 -7.88
C GLY A 84 -16.95 33.36 -8.53
N PRO A 85 -16.97 32.94 -9.81
CA PRO A 85 -15.77 32.49 -10.51
C PRO A 85 -14.75 33.61 -10.70
N TYR A 86 -13.46 33.29 -10.51
CA TYR A 86 -12.36 34.24 -10.74
C TYR A 86 -12.38 34.92 -12.12
N SER A 87 -12.83 34.21 -13.16
CA SER A 87 -12.95 34.77 -14.52
C SER A 87 -14.00 35.88 -14.65
N GLY A 88 -14.94 35.97 -13.70
CA GLY A 88 -15.97 36.99 -13.66
C GLY A 88 -15.58 38.23 -12.85
N MET A 89 -14.45 38.21 -12.13
CA MET A 89 -14.02 39.34 -11.32
C MET A 89 -13.38 40.44 -12.18
N GLU A 90 -13.66 41.69 -11.81
CA GLU A 90 -12.95 42.82 -12.37
C GLU A 90 -11.48 42.79 -11.97
N ARG A 91 -10.62 43.34 -12.83
CA ARG A 91 -9.17 43.29 -12.61
C ARG A 91 -8.76 44.06 -11.36
N ASP A 92 -9.43 45.16 -11.05
CA ASP A 92 -9.11 46.04 -9.93
C ASP A 92 -10.04 45.81 -8.72
N ASP A 93 -10.76 44.68 -8.70
CA ASP A 93 -11.64 44.32 -7.59
C ASP A 93 -10.83 44.12 -6.29
N PRO A 94 -11.17 44.81 -5.18
CA PRO A 94 -10.49 44.66 -3.91
C PRO A 94 -10.58 43.25 -3.30
N GLN A 95 -11.60 42.45 -3.64
CA GLN A 95 -11.76 41.07 -3.16
C GLN A 95 -10.88 40.06 -3.92
N ARG A 96 -10.33 40.45 -5.06
CA ARG A 96 -9.53 39.57 -5.92
C ARG A 96 -8.28 39.02 -5.22
N GLU A 97 -7.65 39.82 -4.36
CA GLU A 97 -6.51 39.36 -3.55
C GLU A 97 -6.92 38.30 -2.54
N THR A 98 -8.05 38.50 -1.85
CA THR A 98 -8.61 37.54 -0.88
C THR A 98 -8.98 36.23 -1.55
N TYR A 99 -9.61 36.28 -2.72
CA TYR A 99 -9.94 35.09 -3.49
C TYR A 99 -8.68 34.28 -3.85
N LEU A 100 -7.62 34.95 -4.30
CA LEU A 100 -6.36 34.28 -4.64
C LEU A 100 -5.72 33.60 -3.43
N LYS A 101 -5.70 34.26 -2.27
CA LYS A 101 -5.25 33.65 -1.00
C LYS A 101 -6.07 32.41 -0.67
N GLY A 102 -7.40 32.49 -0.80
CA GLY A 102 -8.29 31.36 -0.58
C GLY A 102 -8.00 30.18 -1.51
N VAL A 103 -7.81 30.42 -2.81
CA VAL A 103 -7.42 29.37 -3.77
C VAL A 103 -6.08 28.74 -3.42
N THR A 104 -5.10 29.54 -3.00
CA THR A 104 -3.80 29.02 -2.56
C THR A 104 -3.94 28.10 -1.36
N LEU A 105 -4.69 28.51 -0.33
CA LEU A 105 -4.95 27.67 0.85
C LEU A 105 -5.70 26.39 0.47
N ARG A 106 -6.75 26.50 -0.35
CA ARG A 106 -7.52 25.35 -0.83
C ARG A 106 -6.66 24.36 -1.60
N ASN A 107 -5.76 24.85 -2.44
CA ASN A 107 -4.82 24.00 -3.16
C ASN A 107 -3.88 23.26 -2.19
N ALA A 108 -3.33 23.96 -1.20
CA ALA A 108 -2.48 23.34 -0.17
C ALA A 108 -3.24 22.28 0.65
N LEU A 109 -4.46 22.59 1.10
CA LEU A 109 -5.33 21.65 1.82
C LEU A 109 -5.70 20.44 0.96
N ASN A 110 -6.03 20.64 -0.31
CA ASN A 110 -6.30 19.55 -1.25
C ASN A 110 -5.06 18.66 -1.49
N MET A 111 -3.86 19.24 -1.57
CA MET A 111 -2.61 18.48 -1.65
C MET A 111 -2.38 17.66 -0.38
N ALA A 112 -2.67 18.19 0.81
CA ALA A 112 -2.59 17.44 2.07
C ALA A 112 -3.61 16.28 2.11
N VAL A 113 -4.84 16.52 1.68
CA VAL A 113 -5.89 15.49 1.55
C VAL A 113 -5.47 14.39 0.58
N LEU A 114 -4.89 14.75 -0.57
CA LEU A 114 -4.33 13.81 -1.52
C LEU A 114 -3.18 13.01 -0.89
N GLY A 115 -2.28 13.66 -0.14
CA GLY A 115 -1.20 13.02 0.61
C GLY A 115 -1.70 11.93 1.55
N PHE A 116 -2.67 12.25 2.42
CA PHE A 116 -3.28 11.26 3.31
C PHE A 116 -3.93 10.09 2.58
N ASN A 117 -4.68 10.37 1.51
CA ASN A 117 -5.35 9.34 0.72
C ASN A 117 -4.35 8.41 0.03
N VAL A 118 -3.30 8.97 -0.57
CA VAL A 118 -2.25 8.20 -1.23
C VAL A 118 -1.49 7.36 -0.22
N SER A 119 -1.13 7.91 0.94
CA SER A 119 -0.50 7.14 2.02
C SER A 119 -1.37 5.97 2.49
N ASN A 120 -2.69 6.17 2.65
CA ASN A 120 -3.61 5.09 2.98
C ASN A 120 -3.66 4.01 1.89
N LEU A 121 -3.61 4.40 0.61
CA LEU A 121 -3.57 3.46 -0.51
C LEU A 121 -2.28 2.63 -0.49
N VAL A 122 -1.13 3.27 -0.26
CA VAL A 122 0.18 2.59 -0.16
C VAL A 122 0.17 1.58 0.99
N ILE A 123 -0.35 1.95 2.16
CA ILE A 123 -0.52 1.03 3.29
C ILE A 123 -1.41 -0.14 2.89
N GLY A 124 -2.57 0.12 2.27
CA GLY A 124 -3.51 -0.91 1.83
C GLY A 124 -2.91 -1.89 0.82
N ILE A 125 -2.14 -1.40 -0.15
CA ILE A 125 -1.42 -2.23 -1.12
C ILE A 125 -0.33 -3.04 -0.42
N GLY A 126 0.43 -2.43 0.50
CA GLY A 126 1.44 -3.13 1.28
C GLY A 126 0.86 -4.31 2.07
N VAL A 127 -0.30 -4.12 2.71
CA VAL A 127 -1.04 -5.21 3.38
C VAL A 127 -1.40 -6.32 2.40
N LEU A 128 -1.92 -5.98 1.22
CA LEU A 128 -2.26 -6.97 0.18
C LEU A 128 -1.01 -7.75 -0.28
N VAL A 129 0.12 -7.08 -0.45
CA VAL A 129 1.39 -7.70 -0.83
C VAL A 129 1.88 -8.66 0.26
N VAL A 130 1.77 -8.30 1.55
CA VAL A 130 2.06 -9.22 2.66
C VAL A 130 1.15 -10.44 2.61
N VAL A 131 -0.15 -10.26 2.42
CA VAL A 131 -1.11 -11.37 2.32
C VAL A 131 -0.76 -12.30 1.17
N ILE A 132 -0.39 -11.77 0.00
CA ILE A 132 0.07 -12.58 -1.14
C ILE A 132 1.33 -13.37 -0.78
N GLY A 133 2.32 -12.73 -0.14
CA GLY A 133 3.56 -13.39 0.29
C GLY A 133 3.30 -14.54 1.27
N LEU A 134 2.46 -14.30 2.28
CA LEU A 134 2.05 -15.32 3.25
C LEU A 134 1.26 -16.45 2.60
N THR A 135 0.34 -16.12 1.67
CA THR A 135 -0.44 -17.12 0.92
C THR A 135 0.46 -18.00 0.06
N ASN A 136 1.49 -17.41 -0.58
CA ASN A 136 2.46 -18.16 -1.35
C ASN A 136 3.22 -19.17 -0.48
N ILE A 137 3.71 -18.74 0.70
CA ILE A 137 4.40 -19.62 1.65
C ILE A 137 3.45 -20.73 2.12
N ALA A 138 2.22 -20.37 2.50
CA ALA A 138 1.24 -21.29 3.08
C ALA A 138 0.72 -22.35 2.10
N VAL A 139 0.57 -22.01 0.81
CA VAL A 139 -0.03 -22.91 -0.19
C VAL A 139 1.04 -23.60 -1.03
N MET A 140 2.03 -22.86 -1.52
CA MET A 140 2.93 -23.36 -2.57
C MET A 140 4.04 -24.26 -2.01
N ALA A 141 4.50 -23.98 -0.78
CA ALA A 141 5.49 -24.81 -0.10
C ALA A 141 4.98 -26.24 0.23
N PRO A 142 3.78 -26.43 0.83
CA PRO A 142 3.27 -27.78 1.10
C PRO A 142 2.87 -28.55 -0.17
N VAL A 143 2.35 -27.89 -1.21
CA VAL A 143 2.00 -28.56 -2.48
C VAL A 143 3.24 -29.17 -3.16
N LEU A 144 4.36 -28.44 -3.15
CA LEU A 144 5.63 -28.95 -3.71
C LEU A 144 6.31 -29.99 -2.82
N PHE A 145 6.01 -30.00 -1.53
CA PHE A 145 6.42 -31.07 -0.63
C PHE A 145 5.60 -32.35 -0.89
N TRP A 146 4.28 -32.25 -1.02
CA TRP A 146 3.38 -33.39 -1.22
C TRP A 146 3.60 -34.08 -2.58
N THR A 147 3.76 -33.30 -3.64
CA THR A 147 4.03 -33.82 -5.00
C THR A 147 5.40 -34.50 -5.16
N ARG A 148 6.31 -34.40 -4.18
CA ARG A 148 7.56 -35.19 -4.14
C ARG A 148 7.38 -36.63 -3.63
N GLY A 149 6.25 -36.95 -2.97
CA GLY A 149 6.01 -38.27 -2.36
C GLY A 149 5.90 -39.42 -3.35
N GLU A 150 5.72 -39.15 -4.64
CA GLU A 150 5.43 -40.16 -5.67
C GLU A 150 6.60 -40.41 -6.64
N VAL A 151 7.80 -40.70 -6.13
CA VAL A 151 8.80 -41.42 -6.95
C VAL A 151 8.78 -42.86 -6.51
N PRO A 152 8.04 -43.77 -7.19
CA PRO A 152 8.20 -45.19 -6.95
C PRO A 152 9.64 -45.55 -7.31
N THR A 153 10.48 -45.70 -6.29
CA THR A 153 11.73 -46.45 -6.39
C THR A 153 11.38 -47.77 -7.02
N GLN A 154 11.75 -47.95 -8.30
CA GLN A 154 11.67 -49.26 -8.92
C GLN A 154 12.45 -50.22 -8.02
N ARG A 155 11.69 -51.05 -7.29
CA ARG A 155 12.17 -52.13 -6.47
C ARG A 155 13.04 -52.97 -7.41
N ARG A 156 14.36 -52.84 -7.31
CA ARG A 156 15.27 -53.76 -8.00
C ARG A 156 14.85 -55.13 -7.53
N LEU A 157 14.21 -55.88 -8.41
CA LEU A 157 13.92 -57.29 -8.19
C LEU A 157 15.27 -57.94 -7.87
N PRO A 158 15.42 -58.69 -6.76
CA PRO A 158 16.65 -59.42 -6.53
C PRO A 158 16.86 -60.30 -7.76
N ALA A 159 18.00 -60.12 -8.43
CA ALA A 159 18.43 -61.04 -9.46
C ALA A 159 18.38 -62.43 -8.83
N ALA A 160 17.56 -63.32 -9.39
CA ALA A 160 17.38 -64.66 -8.87
C ALA A 160 18.75 -65.35 -8.78
N THR A 161 19.28 -65.42 -7.57
CA THR A 161 20.36 -66.32 -7.21
C THR A 161 19.80 -67.74 -7.30
N ALA A 162 19.95 -68.35 -8.47
CA ALA A 162 19.74 -69.79 -8.65
C ALA A 162 20.84 -70.32 -9.57
N ALA A 163 22.09 -70.24 -9.09
CA ALA A 163 23.11 -71.20 -9.45
C ALA A 163 22.89 -72.45 -8.61
N GLY A 164 22.84 -73.65 -9.22
CA GLY A 164 22.86 -74.90 -8.45
C GLY A 164 22.30 -76.14 -9.13
N THR A 165 23.08 -76.73 -10.02
CA THR A 165 23.45 -78.16 -10.00
C THR A 165 22.38 -79.18 -9.61
N ILE A 166 21.85 -79.93 -10.59
CA ILE A 166 21.38 -81.31 -10.37
C ILE A 166 22.04 -82.19 -11.43
N ARG A 167 22.62 -83.29 -10.94
CA ARG A 167 23.41 -84.32 -11.64
C ARG A 167 22.69 -84.94 -12.82
#